data_AF-A0A4D9F6F9-F1
#
_entry.id   AF-A0A4D9F6F9-F1
#
_cell.length_a   1.000
_cell.length_b   1.000
_cell.length_c   1.000
_cell.angle_alpha   90.00
_cell.angle_beta   90.00
_cell.angle_gamma   90.00
#
_symmetry.space_group_name_H-M   'P 1'
#
loop_
_entity.id
_entity.type
_entity.pdbx_description
1 polymer ?
#
loop_
_entity_poly.entity_id
_entity_poly.type
_entity_poly.pdbx_seq_one_letter_code
_entity_poly.pdbx_strand_id
1 'polypeptide(L)'
;MNGGVDWVLSEEVINLTRGPSGLGFNIVGGMDQQYIANDSGIYVSRIKEDGAAALDGRLQEGDKILAINGRDLKNLLHKDAVELFRNAGCDVSLKVQHRLQPQNGPAGHRGDGEPDGIPLAVILVPVLAIAVATVWAFMRYRQRM
;
A
#
# COMPACT_ATOMS: atom_id res chain seq x y z
N MET A 1 -15.81 27.57 7.82
CA MET A 1 -14.46 27.23 8.33
C MET A 1 -14.50 25.79 8.81
N ASN A 2 -13.43 25.04 8.51
CA ASN A 2 -13.17 23.64 8.88
C ASN A 2 -13.78 22.55 7.98
N GLY A 3 -13.30 22.48 6.73
CA GLY A 3 -13.32 21.25 5.94
C GLY A 3 -12.18 20.34 6.38
N GLY A 4 -12.27 19.78 7.59
CA GLY A 4 -11.37 18.72 8.03
C GLY A 4 -11.73 17.46 7.26
N VAL A 5 -11.00 17.15 6.20
CA VAL A 5 -11.06 15.83 5.59
C VAL A 5 -10.58 14.83 6.64
N ASP A 6 -11.51 14.09 7.24
CA ASP A 6 -11.18 12.98 8.12
C ASP A 6 -10.60 11.88 7.23
N TRP A 7 -9.28 11.85 7.11
CA TRP A 7 -8.61 10.79 6.39
C TRP A 7 -8.95 9.48 7.08
N VAL A 8 -9.59 8.55 6.38
CA VAL A 8 -9.88 7.24 6.96
C VAL A 8 -8.55 6.50 7.04
N LEU A 9 -7.96 6.50 8.23
CA LEU A 9 -6.76 5.73 8.49
C LEU A 9 -7.20 4.29 8.78
N SER A 10 -6.73 3.34 7.98
CA SER A 10 -6.89 1.91 8.27
C SER A 10 -5.54 1.34 8.71
N GLU A 11 -5.53 0.66 9.84
CA GLU A 11 -4.37 -0.07 10.32
C GLU A 11 -4.49 -1.54 9.91
N GLU A 12 -3.43 -2.09 9.34
CA GLU A 12 -3.35 -3.49 8.95
C GLU A 12 -2.07 -4.13 9.49
N VAL A 13 -2.12 -5.44 9.78
CA VAL A 13 -0.94 -6.25 10.10
C VAL A 13 -0.63 -7.15 8.91
N ILE A 14 0.55 -6.96 8.34
CA ILE A 14 1.07 -7.69 7.19
C ILE A 14 2.21 -8.58 7.65
N ASN A 15 2.07 -9.88 7.42
CA ASN A 15 3.13 -10.85 7.69
C ASN A 15 3.87 -11.15 6.39
N LEU A 16 5.16 -10.83 6.35
CA LEU A 16 6.03 -11.07 5.21
C LEU A 16 7.11 -12.06 5.60
N THR A 17 7.37 -13.03 4.73
CA THR A 17 8.57 -13.87 4.83
C THR A 17 9.67 -13.26 3.97
N ARG A 18 10.85 -13.10 4.55
CA ARG A 18 12.03 -12.52 3.91
C ARG A 18 12.45 -13.37 2.71
N GLY A 19 12.46 -12.74 1.55
CA GLY A 19 12.99 -13.34 0.33
C GLY A 19 14.51 -13.27 0.24
N PRO A 20 15.12 -13.80 -0.84
CA PRO A 20 16.57 -13.80 -1.04
C PRO A 20 17.17 -12.38 -1.11
N SER A 21 16.38 -11.38 -1.52
CA SER A 21 16.76 -9.96 -1.56
C SER A 21 16.29 -9.15 -0.34
N GLY A 22 15.77 -9.81 0.71
CA GLY A 22 15.18 -9.13 1.87
C GLY A 22 13.66 -9.00 1.77
N LEU A 23 13.12 -7.92 2.36
CA LEU A 23 11.68 -7.67 2.44
C LEU A 23 11.09 -7.03 1.16
N GLY A 24 11.94 -6.43 0.31
CA GLY A 24 11.52 -5.95 -1.01
C GLY A 24 10.83 -4.58 -1.00
N PHE A 25 11.17 -3.68 -0.08
CA PHE A 25 10.73 -2.29 -0.09
C PHE A 25 11.80 -1.36 0.49
N ASN A 26 11.68 -0.08 0.20
CA ASN A 26 12.54 0.98 0.72
C ASN A 26 11.77 1.80 1.75
N ILE A 27 12.48 2.25 2.79
CA ILE A 27 11.93 3.13 3.82
C ILE A 27 12.55 4.51 3.79
N VAL A 28 11.77 5.51 4.18
CA VAL A 28 12.18 6.89 4.46
C VAL A 28 11.56 7.35 5.78
N GLY A 29 11.98 8.49 6.29
CA GLY A 29 11.51 8.96 7.59
C GLY A 29 12.47 8.62 8.71
N GLY A 30 12.03 8.93 9.92
CA GLY A 30 12.85 8.89 11.13
C GLY A 30 12.92 10.27 11.77
N MET A 31 13.24 10.30 13.06
CA MET A 31 13.28 11.54 13.85
C MET A 31 14.33 12.55 13.33
N ASP A 32 15.43 12.05 12.76
CA ASP A 32 16.51 12.81 12.13
C ASP A 32 16.29 13.09 10.63
N GLN A 33 15.37 12.37 9.99
CA GLN A 33 15.07 12.45 8.57
C GLN A 33 13.56 12.54 8.33
N GLN A 34 12.93 13.58 8.87
CA GLN A 34 11.47 13.74 8.80
C GLN A 34 11.01 13.80 7.34
N TYR A 35 10.24 12.79 6.93
CA TYR A 35 9.65 12.72 5.59
C TYR A 35 8.42 13.62 5.46
N ILE A 36 7.66 13.76 6.55
CA ILE A 36 6.53 14.67 6.67
C ILE A 36 6.84 15.66 7.79
N ALA A 37 6.58 16.95 7.55
CA ALA A 37 6.84 17.99 8.54
C ALA A 37 6.10 17.72 9.86
N ASN A 38 6.84 17.70 10.97
CA ASN A 38 6.35 17.35 12.30
C ASN A 38 5.89 15.88 12.47
N ASP A 39 6.32 14.97 11.59
CA ASP A 39 6.12 13.53 11.76
C ASP A 39 7.45 12.79 11.71
N SER A 40 7.79 12.12 12.81
CA SER A 40 8.99 11.30 12.99
C SER A 40 8.80 9.84 12.56
N GLY A 41 7.70 9.54 11.86
CA GLY A 41 7.36 8.19 11.43
C GLY A 41 8.26 7.61 10.33
N ILE A 42 8.13 6.30 10.13
CA ILE A 42 8.78 5.55 9.05
C ILE A 42 7.73 5.27 7.97
N TYR A 43 8.10 5.49 6.71
CA TYR A 43 7.21 5.35 5.56
C TYR A 43 7.83 4.48 4.49
N VAL A 44 6.99 3.78 3.73
CA VAL A 44 7.41 3.08 2.52
C VAL A 44 7.56 4.09 1.39
N SER A 45 8.78 4.25 0.87
CA SER A 45 9.03 5.13 -0.28
C SER A 45 8.89 4.43 -1.61
N ARG A 46 9.23 3.13 -1.65
CA ARG A 46 9.19 2.34 -2.87
C ARG A 46 8.99 0.86 -2.56
N ILE A 47 8.25 0.16 -3.41
CA ILE A 47 8.17 -1.30 -3.39
C ILE A 47 8.98 -1.86 -4.55
N LYS A 48 9.82 -2.86 -4.27
CA LYS A 48 10.65 -3.52 -5.28
C LYS A 48 9.80 -4.54 -6.03
N GLU A 49 9.77 -4.43 -7.35
CA GLU A 49 9.23 -5.45 -8.24
C GLU A 49 9.92 -6.80 -7.93
N ASP A 50 9.14 -7.88 -7.84
CA ASP A 50 9.57 -9.22 -7.39
C ASP A 50 10.04 -9.33 -5.93
N GLY A 51 9.84 -8.29 -5.11
CA GLY A 51 10.10 -8.31 -3.67
C GLY A 51 9.02 -9.05 -2.88
N ALA A 52 9.33 -9.53 -1.68
CA ALA A 52 8.36 -10.22 -0.81
C ALA A 52 7.12 -9.36 -0.55
N ALA A 53 7.29 -8.06 -0.31
CA ALA A 53 6.18 -7.11 -0.18
C ALA A 53 5.33 -6.96 -1.46
N ALA A 54 5.95 -6.96 -2.65
CA ALA A 54 5.22 -6.89 -3.92
C ALA A 54 4.42 -8.16 -4.20
N LEU A 55 5.00 -9.32 -3.88
CA LEU A 55 4.35 -10.62 -4.05
C LEU A 55 3.16 -10.81 -3.09
N ASP A 56 3.25 -10.27 -1.87
CA ASP A 56 2.12 -10.23 -0.93
C ASP A 56 1.04 -9.22 -1.38
N GLY A 57 1.46 -8.07 -1.90
CA GLY A 57 0.59 -7.09 -2.57
C GLY A 57 -0.26 -6.20 -1.65
N ARG A 58 -0.22 -6.41 -0.33
CA ARG A 58 -0.97 -5.59 0.64
C ARG A 58 -0.24 -4.31 1.05
N LEU A 59 1.09 -4.34 1.09
CA LEU A 59 1.91 -3.16 1.36
C LEU A 59 1.89 -2.23 0.15
N GLN A 60 1.77 -0.93 0.36
CA GLN A 60 1.75 0.09 -0.70
C GLN A 60 2.75 1.22 -0.44
N GLU A 61 3.15 1.90 -1.52
CA GLU A 61 3.99 3.09 -1.41
C GLU A 61 3.22 4.22 -0.73
N GLY A 62 3.88 4.92 0.20
CA GLY A 62 3.25 5.94 1.04
C GLY A 62 2.64 5.43 2.35
N ASP A 63 2.59 4.10 2.55
CA ASP A 63 2.14 3.52 3.81
C ASP A 63 3.08 3.91 4.96
N LYS A 64 2.48 4.20 6.13
CA LYS A 64 3.23 4.47 7.35
C LYS A 64 3.41 3.17 8.13
N ILE A 65 4.65 2.80 8.42
CA ILE A 65 4.95 1.63 9.24
C ILE A 65 4.95 2.05 10.71
N LEU A 66 4.03 1.49 11.48
CA LEU A 66 3.85 1.79 12.90
C LEU A 66 4.73 0.91 13.79
N ALA A 67 4.82 -0.39 13.47
CA ALA A 67 5.58 -1.35 14.26
C ALA A 67 6.14 -2.51 13.42
N ILE A 68 7.19 -3.15 13.93
CA ILE A 68 7.81 -4.35 13.38
C ILE A 68 7.98 -5.42 14.47
N ASN A 69 7.46 -6.62 14.25
CA ASN A 69 7.47 -7.72 15.22
C ASN A 69 6.98 -7.29 16.62
N GLY A 70 5.96 -6.42 16.67
CA GLY A 70 5.41 -5.87 17.91
C GLY A 70 6.24 -4.75 18.56
N ARG A 71 7.35 -4.31 17.95
CA ARG A 71 8.12 -3.14 18.40
C ARG A 71 7.70 -1.89 17.65
N ASP A 72 7.26 -0.86 18.37
CA ASP A 72 6.92 0.43 17.78
C ASP A 72 8.13 1.10 17.12
N LEU A 73 7.88 1.71 15.96
CA LEU A 73 8.87 2.47 15.18
C LEU A 73 8.76 3.99 15.39
N LYS A 74 7.90 4.43 16.33
CA LYS A 74 7.68 5.86 16.61
C LYS A 74 8.94 6.49 17.23
N ASN A 75 9.28 7.70 16.79
CA ASN A 75 10.40 8.49 17.31
C ASN A 75 11.77 7.78 17.25
N LEU A 76 11.94 6.83 16.33
CA LEU A 76 13.24 6.22 16.08
C LEU A 76 14.05 7.05 15.09
N LEU A 77 15.38 6.99 15.21
CA LEU A 77 16.26 7.48 14.16
C LEU A 77 16.14 6.57 12.94
N HIS A 78 16.39 7.12 11.75
CA HIS A 78 16.35 6.37 10.50
C HIS A 78 17.22 5.10 10.58
N LYS A 79 18.44 5.24 11.09
CA LYS A 79 19.38 4.13 11.27
C LYS A 79 18.83 3.01 12.18
N ASP A 80 18.16 3.36 13.26
CA ASP A 80 17.67 2.41 14.26
C ASP A 80 16.49 1.63 13.67
N ALA A 81 15.63 2.30 12.90
CA ALA A 81 14.57 1.65 12.14
C ALA A 81 15.14 0.65 11.13
N VAL A 82 16.16 1.04 10.35
CA VAL A 82 16.85 0.14 9.41
C VAL A 82 17.43 -1.09 10.12
N GLU A 83 18.06 -0.90 11.27
CA GLU A 83 18.59 -2.01 12.08
C GLU A 83 17.49 -2.96 12.54
N LEU A 84 16.32 -2.46 12.94
CA LEU A 84 15.18 -3.31 13.27
C LEU A 84 14.69 -4.13 12.08
N PHE A 85 14.54 -3.53 10.88
CA PHE A 85 14.17 -4.27 9.67
C PHE A 85 15.21 -5.33 9.27
N ARG A 86 16.49 -5.06 9.51
CA ARG A 86 17.57 -6.03 9.26
C ARG A 86 17.55 -7.18 10.26
N ASN A 87 17.32 -6.88 11.54
CA ASN A 87 17.33 -7.85 12.64
C ASN A 87 16.00 -8.56 12.88
N ALA A 88 14.94 -8.23 12.13
CA ALA A 88 13.60 -8.80 12.29
C ALA A 88 13.50 -10.30 11.93
N GLY A 89 14.56 -10.92 11.42
CA GLY A 89 14.58 -12.34 11.07
C GLY A 89 13.92 -12.65 9.73
N CYS A 90 13.57 -13.92 9.53
CA CYS A 90 12.94 -14.41 8.32
C CYS A 90 11.45 -14.03 8.25
N ASP A 91 10.70 -14.24 9.32
CA ASP A 91 9.28 -13.89 9.37
C ASP A 91 9.10 -12.55 10.08
N VAL A 92 8.50 -11.60 9.36
CA VAL A 92 8.38 -10.22 9.80
C VAL A 92 6.91 -9.81 9.81
N SER A 93 6.42 -9.40 10.98
CA SER A 93 5.09 -8.82 11.16
C SER A 93 5.20 -7.31 11.13
N LEU A 94 4.63 -6.69 10.11
CA LEU A 94 4.57 -5.23 9.96
C LEU A 94 3.19 -4.74 10.33
N LYS A 95 3.10 -3.80 11.27
CA LYS A 95 1.88 -3.03 11.50
C LYS A 95 1.98 -1.76 10.68
N VAL A 96 1.08 -1.58 9.72
CA VAL A 96 1.07 -0.44 8.80
C VAL A 96 -0.23 0.35 8.91
N GLN A 97 -0.19 1.59 8.46
CA GLN A 97 -1.34 2.47 8.34
C GLN A 97 -1.45 2.92 6.89
N HIS A 98 -2.52 2.49 6.23
CA HIS A 98 -2.87 2.93 4.89
C HIS A 98 -3.57 4.28 4.98
N ARG A 99 -3.10 5.24 4.18
CA ARG A 99 -3.78 6.51 4.01
C ARG A 99 -4.88 6.35 2.98
N LEU A 100 -6.06 5.90 3.42
CA LEU A 100 -7.21 5.88 2.53
C LEU A 100 -7.68 7.31 2.32
N GLN A 101 -7.67 7.74 1.07
CA GLN A 101 -8.29 9.00 0.68
C GLN A 101 -9.81 8.86 0.91
N PRO A 102 -10.44 9.70 1.74
CA PRO A 102 -11.89 9.67 1.90
C PRO A 102 -12.47 10.07 0.55
N GLN A 103 -13.01 9.07 -0.14
CA GLN A 103 -13.64 9.23 -1.44
C GLN A 103 -15.00 9.91 -1.27
N ASN A 104 -14.97 11.24 -1.11
CA ASN A 104 -16.16 12.10 -1.03
C ASN A 104 -15.96 13.39 -1.83
N GLY A 105 -16.46 13.40 -3.08
CA GLY A 105 -16.74 14.59 -3.89
C GLY A 105 -16.80 14.28 -5.39
N PRO A 106 -17.89 14.61 -6.11
CA PRO A 106 -18.07 14.21 -7.51
C PRO A 106 -17.04 14.91 -8.39
N ALA A 107 -16.52 14.16 -9.37
CA ALA A 107 -15.76 14.73 -10.47
C ALA A 107 -16.54 15.92 -11.04
N GLY A 108 -15.95 17.11 -10.95
CA GLY A 108 -16.48 18.29 -11.60
C GLY A 108 -16.53 18.06 -13.10
N HIS A 109 -17.68 17.63 -13.60
CA HIS A 109 -18.06 17.77 -14.99
C HIS A 109 -18.10 19.28 -15.29
N ARG A 110 -17.03 19.81 -15.86
CA ARG A 110 -17.13 20.90 -16.84
C ARG A 110 -17.03 20.25 -18.21
N GLY A 111 -17.94 20.65 -19.11
CA GLY A 111 -18.01 20.17 -20.50
C GLY A 111 -16.63 20.12 -21.13
N ASP A 112 -16.35 19.19 -22.04
CA ASP A 112 -17.02 19.06 -23.32
C ASP A 112 -17.08 17.58 -23.78
N GLY A 113 -18.00 17.26 -24.70
CA GLY A 113 -18.60 15.93 -24.89
C GLY A 113 -17.70 14.76 -25.33
N GLU A 114 -18.06 13.56 -24.84
CA GLU A 114 -18.13 12.26 -25.56
C GLU A 114 -18.67 11.19 -24.57
N PRO A 115 -19.78 10.48 -24.82
CA PRO A 115 -20.30 9.45 -23.92
C PRO A 115 -19.91 8.05 -24.40
N ASP A 116 -18.69 7.59 -24.11
CA ASP A 116 -18.34 6.17 -24.23
C ASP A 116 -17.38 5.74 -23.12
N GLY A 117 -17.92 5.02 -22.14
CA GLY A 117 -17.11 4.27 -21.17
C GLY A 117 -17.53 4.47 -19.72
N ILE A 118 -18.34 3.56 -19.19
CA ILE A 118 -18.47 3.36 -17.75
C ILE A 118 -17.07 2.96 -17.21
N PRO A 119 -16.43 3.70 -16.27
CA PRO A 119 -15.18 3.24 -15.68
C PRO A 119 -15.46 2.09 -14.72
N LEU A 120 -14.96 0.90 -15.08
CA LEU A 120 -15.11 -0.39 -14.40
C LEU A 120 -14.49 -0.49 -12.98
N ALA A 121 -14.14 0.62 -12.33
CA ALA A 121 -13.36 0.58 -11.08
C ALA A 121 -14.20 0.32 -9.81
N VAL A 122 -15.52 0.22 -9.92
CA VAL A 122 -16.42 -0.18 -8.82
C VAL A 122 -16.47 -1.70 -8.72
N ILE A 123 -15.37 -2.35 -8.32
CA ILE A 123 -15.43 -3.72 -7.78
C ILE A 123 -14.53 -3.81 -6.55
N LEU A 124 -15.14 -3.42 -5.43
CA LEU A 124 -14.77 -3.78 -4.07
C LEU A 124 -14.56 -5.31 -3.99
N VAL A 125 -13.43 -5.78 -3.46
CA VAL A 125 -13.18 -7.22 -3.28
C VAL A 125 -13.98 -7.73 -2.07
N PRO A 126 -14.77 -8.81 -2.23
CA PRO A 126 -14.81 -9.83 -1.21
C PRO A 126 -14.59 -11.22 -1.80
N VAL A 127 -13.43 -11.83 -1.46
CA VAL A 127 -13.17 -13.26 -1.16
C VAL A 127 -13.76 -14.37 -2.07
N LEU A 128 -14.27 -14.14 -3.29
CA LEU A 128 -14.83 -15.23 -4.13
C LEU A 128 -14.50 -15.20 -5.64
N ALA A 129 -13.41 -14.58 -6.08
CA ALA A 129 -13.15 -14.30 -7.50
C ALA A 129 -12.08 -15.17 -8.20
N ILE A 130 -11.76 -16.38 -7.71
CA ILE A 130 -10.84 -17.28 -8.44
C ILE A 130 -11.56 -18.05 -9.58
N ALA A 131 -12.89 -18.08 -9.65
CA ALA A 131 -13.59 -18.95 -10.61
C ALA A 131 -13.97 -18.36 -11.98
N VAL A 132 -13.97 -17.03 -12.18
CA VAL A 132 -14.55 -16.43 -13.42
C VAL A 132 -13.51 -15.82 -14.37
N ALA A 133 -12.29 -15.54 -13.90
CA ALA A 133 -11.23 -14.92 -14.71
C ALA A 133 -10.76 -15.81 -15.89
N THR A 134 -10.92 -17.13 -15.79
CA THR A 134 -10.53 -18.07 -16.86
C THR A 134 -11.50 -18.06 -18.05
N VAL A 135 -12.78 -17.78 -17.83
CA VAL A 135 -13.78 -17.78 -18.91
C VAL A 135 -13.66 -16.54 -19.81
N TRP A 136 -13.34 -15.38 -19.22
CA TRP A 136 -13.22 -14.12 -19.95
C TRP A 136 -11.94 -14.05 -20.79
N ALA A 137 -10.83 -14.62 -20.31
CA ALA A 137 -9.59 -14.74 -21.07
C ALA A 137 -9.71 -15.72 -22.26
N PHE A 138 -10.49 -16.80 -22.11
CA PHE A 138 -10.69 -17.80 -23.17
C PHE A 138 -11.68 -17.34 -24.26
N MET A 139 -12.71 -16.57 -23.93
CA MET A 139 -13.65 -16.02 -24.93
C MET A 139 -13.04 -14.90 -25.78
N ARG A 140 -12.06 -14.15 -25.27
CA ARG A 140 -11.40 -13.07 -26.03
C ARG A 140 -10.37 -13.59 -27.05
N TYR A 141 -9.92 -14.84 -26.93
CA TYR A 141 -8.94 -15.44 -27.84
C TYR A 141 -9.56 -15.97 -29.15
N ARG A 142 -10.88 -16.19 -29.22
CA ARG A 142 -11.54 -16.84 -30.38
C ARG A 142 -12.24 -15.88 -31.36
N GLN A 143 -11.90 -14.59 -31.38
CA GLN A 143 -12.46 -13.61 -32.34
C GLN A 143 -11.40 -12.83 -33.12
N ARG A 144 -10.16 -13.33 -33.18
CA ARG A 144 -9.10 -12.74 -34.00
C ARG A 144 -8.54 -13.67 -35.08
N MET A 145 -9.35 -14.64 -35.52
CA MET A 145 -9.19 -15.41 -36.77
C MET A 145 -10.57 -15.65 -37.36
#